data_AF-A0A920J8Q9-F1
#
_entry.id   AF-A0A920J8Q9-F1
#
_cell.length_a   1.000
_cell.length_b   1.000
_cell.length_c   1.000
_cell.angle_alpha   90.00
_cell.angle_beta   90.00
_cell.angle_gamma   90.00
#
_symmetry.space_group_name_H-M   'P 1'
#
loop_
_entity.id
_entity.type
_entity.pdbx_description
1 polymer ?
#
loop_
_entity_poly.entity_id
_entity_poly.type
_entity_poly.pdbx_seq_one_letter_code
_entity_poly.pdbx_strand_id
1 'polypeptide(L)'
;MLPGDQTQVLTTVVAKKEADPGKDFFPLAVFYQEKFYAAGKIPGGYFKREARPTEKETLTSRLIDRPIRPLFPDEFKNDVQIMSR
;
A
#
# COMPACT_ATOMS: atom_id res chain seq x y z
N MET A 1 -16.27 -3.66 11.61
CA MET A 1 -15.20 -4.51 12.17
C MET A 1 -15.88 -5.75 12.73
N LEU A 2 -15.71 -6.90 12.09
CA LEU A 2 -16.38 -8.13 12.53
C LEU A 2 -15.74 -8.61 13.84
N PRO A 3 -16.52 -8.89 14.89
CA PRO A 3 -15.97 -9.37 16.15
C PRO A 3 -15.40 -10.78 15.96
N GLY A 4 -14.07 -10.91 16.02
CA GLY A 4 -13.34 -12.18 15.84
C GLY A 4 -11.98 -12.05 15.16
N ASP A 5 -11.75 -10.98 14.39
CA ASP A 5 -10.47 -10.74 13.72
C ASP A 5 -9.48 -10.02 14.66
N GLN A 6 -8.47 -10.75 15.12
CA GLN A 6 -7.35 -10.20 15.89
C GLN A 6 -6.29 -9.52 14.99
N THR A 7 -6.38 -9.71 13.67
CA THR A 7 -5.50 -9.07 12.69
C THR A 7 -6.07 -7.71 12.30
N GLN A 8 -5.27 -6.65 12.46
CA GLN A 8 -5.64 -5.30 12.06
C GLN A 8 -4.70 -4.79 10.97
N VAL A 9 -5.25 -4.03 10.03
CA VAL A 9 -4.51 -3.32 8.99
C VAL A 9 -4.96 -1.86 8.99
N LEU A 10 -4.02 -0.94 9.11
CA LEU A 10 -4.22 0.48 8.91
C LEU A 10 -3.96 0.81 7.44
N THR A 11 -5.02 1.19 6.73
CA THR A 11 -4.94 1.64 5.34
C THR A 11 -5.19 3.14 5.25
N THR A 12 -4.25 3.85 4.63
CA THR A 12 -4.35 5.28 4.34
C THR A 12 -4.28 5.52 2.83
N VAL A 13 -5.09 6.45 2.34
CA VAL A 13 -5.13 6.85 0.94
C VAL A 13 -4.89 8.35 0.84
N VAL A 14 -4.00 8.75 -0.05
CA VAL A 14 -3.72 10.16 -0.36
C VAL A 14 -3.77 10.34 -1.87
N ALA A 15 -4.52 11.34 -2.32
CA ALA A 15 -4.53 11.77 -3.71
C ALA A 15 -4.08 13.23 -3.79
N LYS A 16 -3.21 13.56 -4.74
CA LYS A 16 -2.94 14.96 -5.06
C LYS A 16 -4.20 15.62 -5.59
N LYS A 17 -4.45 16.88 -5.20
CA LYS A 17 -5.62 17.64 -5.67
C LYS A 17 -5.52 17.98 -7.16
N GLU A 18 -4.31 18.23 -7.63
CA GLU A 18 -4.02 18.62 -9.00
C GLU A 18 -3.24 17.50 -9.70
N ALA A 19 -3.62 17.23 -10.96
CA ALA A 19 -2.88 16.31 -11.81
C ALA A 19 -1.61 16.98 -12.35
N ASP A 20 -0.58 16.17 -12.61
CA ASP A 20 0.65 16.64 -13.24
C ASP A 20 0.41 16.75 -14.76
N PRO A 21 0.49 17.96 -15.36
CA PRO A 21 0.24 18.13 -16.79
C PRO A 21 1.27 17.41 -17.68
N GLY A 22 2.42 16.99 -17.14
CA GLY A 22 3.43 16.22 -17.85
C GLY A 22 3.19 14.70 -17.86
N LYS A 23 2.19 14.20 -17.12
CA LYS A 23 1.87 12.76 -17.06
C LYS A 23 0.63 12.44 -17.89
N ASP A 24 0.74 11.50 -18.81
CA ASP A 24 -0.35 11.05 -19.68
C ASP A 24 -1.05 9.78 -19.17
N PHE A 25 -0.59 9.17 -18.08
CA PHE A 25 -1.11 7.95 -17.49
C PHE A 25 -1.64 8.17 -16.06
N PHE A 26 -2.44 7.21 -15.56
CA PHE A 26 -2.92 7.21 -14.17
C PHE A 26 -1.83 6.72 -13.18
N PRO A 27 -1.26 7.60 -12.33
CA PRO A 27 -0.23 7.21 -11.38
C PRO A 27 -0.87 6.69 -10.09
N LEU A 28 -0.94 5.35 -9.97
CA LEU A 28 -1.37 4.66 -8.76
C LEU A 28 -0.22 3.83 -8.20
N ALA A 29 0.17 4.15 -6.95
CA ALA A 29 1.16 3.42 -6.18
C ALA A 29 0.53 2.80 -4.93
N VAL A 30 0.67 1.48 -4.78
CA VAL A 30 0.15 0.72 -3.64
C VAL A 30 1.29 0.05 -2.91
N PHE A 31 1.35 0.27 -1.60
CA PHE A 31 2.36 -0.31 -0.72
C PHE A 31 1.69 -1.05 0.44
N TYR A 32 1.98 -2.33 0.55
CA TYR A 32 1.67 -3.15 1.72
C TYR A 32 2.98 -3.45 2.48
N GLN A 33 2.99 -3.25 3.79
CA GLN A 33 4.12 -3.58 4.65
C GLN A 33 3.66 -4.23 5.96
N GLU A 34 4.21 -5.38 6.31
CA GLU A 34 3.96 -6.04 7.59
C GLU A 34 4.92 -5.53 8.65
N LYS A 35 4.36 -5.07 9.77
CA LYS A 35 5.16 -4.66 10.92
C LYS A 35 5.45 -5.85 11.82
N PHE A 36 6.72 -6.07 12.15
CA PHE A 36 7.12 -7.20 13.01
C PHE A 36 6.45 -7.15 14.39
N TYR A 37 6.19 -5.94 14.90
CA TYR A 37 5.48 -5.75 16.17
C TYR A 37 4.05 -6.29 16.14
N ALA A 38 3.41 -6.39 14.96
CA ALA A 38 2.05 -6.93 14.83
C ALA A 38 1.99 -8.41 15.24
N ALA A 39 3.13 -9.13 15.18
CA ALA A 39 3.29 -10.49 15.67
C ALA A 39 4.09 -10.57 16.98
N GLY A 40 4.33 -9.45 17.66
CA GLY A 40 5.15 -9.38 18.88
C GLY A 40 6.63 -9.70 18.66
N LYS A 41 7.14 -9.57 17.42
CA LYS A 41 8.52 -9.89 17.05
C LYS A 41 9.36 -8.63 16.91
N ILE A 42 10.64 -8.74 17.28
CA ILE A 42 11.65 -7.72 16.97
C ILE A 42 12.26 -8.08 15.61
N PRO A 43 12.45 -7.12 14.68
CA PRO A 43 13.09 -7.39 13.41
C PRO A 43 14.49 -8.00 13.61
N GLY A 44 14.74 -9.15 12.99
CA GLY A 44 16.04 -9.82 13.03
C GLY A 44 17.12 -9.09 12.21
N GLY A 45 18.39 -9.40 12.46
CA GLY A 45 19.53 -8.85 11.72
C GLY A 45 20.12 -7.55 12.29
N TYR A 46 21.14 -7.01 11.61
CA TYR A 46 21.97 -5.90 12.10
C TYR A 46 21.18 -4.59 12.30
N PHE A 47 20.27 -4.27 11.39
CA PHE A 47 19.58 -2.98 11.37
C PHE A 47 18.30 -2.90 12.23
N LYS A 48 17.83 -4.00 12.84
CA LYS A 48 16.67 -4.08 13.75
C LYS A 48 15.45 -3.22 13.33
N ARG A 49 15.20 -3.10 12.02
CA ARG A 49 14.17 -2.24 11.40
C ARG A 49 13.55 -2.96 10.21
N GLU A 50 12.32 -2.60 9.85
CA GLU A 50 11.75 -3.05 8.58
C GLU A 50 12.61 -2.53 7.42
N ALA A 51 13.00 -3.45 6.53
CA ALA A 51 13.83 -3.13 5.38
C ALA A 51 12.96 -2.90 4.13
N ARG A 52 13.54 -3.10 2.96
CA ARG A 52 12.80 -3.11 1.70
C ARG A 52 11.66 -4.13 1.74
N PRO A 53 10.56 -3.89 1.02
CA PRO A 53 9.47 -4.86 0.93
C PRO A 53 9.99 -6.24 0.49
N THR A 54 9.52 -7.26 1.19
CA THR A 54 9.72 -8.66 0.83
C THR A 54 8.92 -9.00 -0.44
N GLU A 55 9.21 -10.17 -1.02
CA GLU A 55 8.44 -10.67 -2.15
C GLU A 55 6.95 -10.83 -1.80
N LYS A 56 6.65 -11.37 -0.61
CA LYS A 56 5.28 -11.51 -0.09
C LYS A 56 4.59 -10.14 -0.04
N GLU A 57 5.23 -9.14 0.54
CA GLU A 57 4.66 -7.78 0.64
C GLU A 57 4.44 -7.15 -0.74
N THR A 58 5.35 -7.38 -1.69
CA THR A 58 5.22 -6.92 -3.07
C THR A 58 4.04 -7.60 -3.79
N LEU A 59 3.87 -8.92 -3.60
CA LEU A 59 2.74 -9.66 -4.16
C LEU A 59 1.41 -9.21 -3.55
N THR A 60 1.34 -9.01 -2.23
CA THR A 60 0.15 -8.46 -1.57
C THR A 60 -0.17 -7.06 -2.07
N SER A 61 0.84 -6.20 -2.27
CA SER A 61 0.64 -4.87 -2.86
C SER A 61 -0.02 -4.96 -4.24
N ARG A 62 0.40 -5.92 -5.08
CA ARG A 62 -0.22 -6.17 -6.40
C ARG A 62 -1.62 -6.73 -6.30
N LEU A 63 -1.90 -7.58 -5.31
CA LEU A 63 -3.25 -8.11 -5.06
C LEU A 63 -4.25 -6.99 -4.71
N ILE A 64 -3.79 -5.93 -4.03
CA ILE A 64 -4.60 -4.74 -3.75
C ILE A 64 -4.73 -3.86 -5.00
N ASP A 65 -3.63 -3.61 -5.72
CA ASP A 65 -3.59 -2.70 -6.88
C ASP A 65 -4.44 -3.18 -8.07
N ARG A 66 -4.30 -4.46 -8.46
CA ARG A 66 -4.96 -5.02 -9.65
C ARG A 66 -6.48 -4.85 -9.68
N PRO A 67 -7.25 -5.16 -8.60
CA PRO A 67 -8.71 -5.01 -8.62
C PRO A 67 -9.18 -3.56 -8.55
N ILE A 68 -8.44 -2.65 -7.91
CA ILE A 68 -8.87 -1.26 -7.74
C ILE A 68 -8.49 -0.36 -8.93
N ARG A 69 -7.39 -0.67 -9.62
CA ARG A 69 -6.91 0.11 -10.78
C ARG A 69 -7.98 0.35 -11.85
N PRO A 70 -8.78 -0.63 -12.29
CA PRO A 70 -9.83 -0.40 -13.29
C PRO A 70 -11.07 0.33 -12.76
N LEU A 71 -11.16 0.60 -11.45
CA LEU A 71 -12.30 1.31 -10.86
C LEU A 71 -12.16 2.84 -10.95
N PHE A 72 -10.98 3.35 -11.32
CA PHE A 72 -10.77 4.78 -11.52
C PHE A 72 -11.26 5.21 -12.91
N PRO A 73 -11.86 6.40 -13.05
CA PRO A 73 -12.22 6.95 -14.36
C PRO A 73 -10.99 7.12 -15.26
N ASP A 74 -11.14 6.90 -16.57
CA ASP A 74 -10.02 6.96 -17.54
C ASP A 74 -9.30 8.31 -17.59
N GLU A 75 -10.02 9.41 -17.31
CA GLU A 75 -9.46 10.77 -17.31
C GLU A 75 -8.79 11.14 -15.97
N PHE A 76 -8.88 10.28 -14.96
CA PHE A 76 -8.33 10.56 -13.64
C PHE A 76 -6.82 10.34 -13.62
N LYS A 77 -6.04 11.44 -13.59
CA LYS A 77 -4.56 11.44 -13.66
C LYS A 77 -3.88 11.99 -12.40
N ASN A 78 -4.64 12.15 -11.33
CA ASN A 78 -4.10 12.59 -10.05
C ASN A 78 -3.23 11.49 -9.45
N ASP A 79 -2.10 11.89 -8.84
CA ASP A 79 -1.19 10.96 -8.18
C ASP A 79 -1.85 10.38 -6.93
N VAL A 80 -2.07 9.07 -6.90
CA VAL A 80 -2.71 8.35 -5.79
C VAL A 80 -1.70 7.41 -5.14
N GLN A 81 -1.57 7.55 -3.83
CA GLN A 81 -0.80 6.66 -2.99
C GLN A 81 -1.71 5.95 -1.98
N ILE A 82 -1.56 4.63 -1.91
CA ILE A 82 -2.19 3.78 -0.89
C ILE A 82 -1.09 3.12 -0.07
N MET A 83 -1.18 3.27 1.26
CA MET A 83 -0.32 2.59 2.21
C MET A 83 -1.16 1.74 3.15
N SER A 84 -0.90 0.43 3.18
CA SER A 84 -1.51 -0.54 4.09
C SER A 84 -0.44 -1.17 4.99
N ARG A 85 -0.63 -1.13 6.32
CA ARG A 85 0.35 -1.65 7.30
C ARG A 85 -0.26 -2.01 8.64
#